data_AF-A0AA38PDR3-F1
#
_entry.id   AF-A0AA38PDR3-F1
#
_cell.length_a   1.000
_cell.length_b   1.000
_cell.length_c   1.000
_cell.angle_alpha   90.00
_cell.angle_beta   90.00
_cell.angle_gamma   90.00
#
_symmetry.space_group_name_H-M   'P 1'
#
loop_
_entity.id
_entity.type
_entity.pdbx_description
1 polymer ?
#
loop_
_entity_poly.entity_id
_entity_poly.type
_entity_poly.pdbx_seq_one_letter_code
_entity_poly.pdbx_strand_id
1 'polypeptide(L)'
;MLANIRLNLDQVALLFIPENAQLGINEACVVQAIVRSIGMAFNRSASVDDRATFYCYADEISSTVQNVVLGHLSCQSIPTNFVLQGEKYLLRANRKEWNTGKDYRFQWGDEIINAAPEKWIFELVPMFDN
;
A
#
# COMPACT_ATOMS: atom_id res chain seq x y z
N MET A 1 1.07 17.68 0.20
CA MET A 1 1.21 16.66 1.27
C MET A 1 -0.04 15.79 1.19
N LEU A 2 0.09 14.48 0.96
CA LEU A 2 -1.07 13.58 1.08
C LEU A 2 -1.57 13.64 2.52
N ALA A 3 -2.89 13.62 2.73
CA ALA A 3 -3.43 13.32 4.05
C ALA A 3 -2.81 12.00 4.50
N ASN A 4 -2.26 11.93 5.72
CA ASN A 4 -1.68 10.70 6.23
C ASN A 4 -2.81 9.71 6.49
N ILE A 5 -3.13 8.88 5.50
CA ILE A 5 -4.23 7.91 5.59
C ILE A 5 -3.71 6.72 6.37
N ARG A 6 -4.31 6.50 7.55
CA ARG A 6 -4.07 5.28 8.32
C ARG A 6 -4.70 4.09 7.58
N LEU A 7 -3.86 3.16 7.18
CA LEU A 7 -4.28 1.90 6.59
C LEU A 7 -4.80 0.97 7.69
N ASN A 8 -5.61 -0.01 7.28
CA ASN A 8 -6.09 -1.08 8.15
C ASN A 8 -5.54 -2.42 7.65
N LEU A 9 -5.20 -3.30 8.60
CA LEU A 9 -4.78 -4.66 8.30
C LEU A 9 -5.92 -5.44 7.63
N ASP A 10 -5.57 -6.23 6.62
CA ASP A 10 -6.46 -7.09 5.84
C ASP A 10 -7.60 -6.34 5.13
N GLN A 11 -7.44 -5.03 4.92
CA GLN A 11 -8.38 -4.20 4.15
C GLN A 11 -7.75 -3.68 2.86
N VAL A 12 -8.60 -3.50 1.85
CA VAL A 12 -8.24 -2.79 0.62
C VAL A 12 -8.32 -1.28 0.89
N ALA A 13 -7.24 -0.58 0.59
CA ALA A 13 -7.22 0.88 0.54
C ALA A 13 -7.11 1.34 -0.92
N LEU A 14 -7.89 2.37 -1.26
CA LEU A 14 -7.75 3.13 -2.49
C LEU A 14 -7.12 4.48 -2.15
N LEU A 15 -5.88 4.66 -2.59
CA LEU A 15 -5.11 5.88 -2.34
C LEU A 15 -5.29 6.80 -3.52
N PHE A 16 -5.89 7.97 -3.28
CA PHE A 16 -5.89 9.05 -4.25
C PHE A 16 -4.54 9.77 -4.19
N ILE A 17 -3.86 9.81 -5.33
CA ILE A 17 -2.57 10.49 -5.50
C ILE A 17 -2.80 11.66 -6.46
N PRO A 18 -2.70 12.91 -5.98
CA PRO A 18 -2.84 14.07 -6.85
C PRO A 18 -1.61 14.22 -7.75
N GLU A 19 -1.79 14.95 -8.84
CA GLU A 19 -0.67 15.44 -9.63
C GLU A 19 0.32 16.19 -8.72
N ASN A 20 1.60 15.89 -8.90
CA ASN A 20 2.68 16.53 -8.17
C ASN A 20 3.95 16.59 -9.01
N ALA A 21 4.12 17.69 -9.74
CA ALA A 21 5.29 17.93 -10.58
C ALA A 21 6.63 17.91 -9.82
N GLN A 22 6.65 18.27 -8.53
CA GLN A 22 7.88 18.22 -7.72
C GLN A 22 8.36 16.79 -7.48
N LEU A 23 7.44 15.83 -7.50
CA LEU A 23 7.73 14.40 -7.39
C LEU A 23 7.77 13.71 -8.76
N GLY A 24 7.56 14.42 -9.86
CA GLY A 24 7.48 13.82 -11.20
C GLY A 24 6.18 13.02 -11.46
N ILE A 25 5.15 13.24 -10.65
CA ILE A 25 3.82 12.65 -10.83
C ILE A 25 3.01 13.60 -11.71
N ASN A 26 2.87 13.26 -12.99
CA ASN A 26 2.29 14.17 -14.00
C ASN A 26 0.77 14.11 -14.11
N GLU A 27 0.12 13.10 -13.52
CA GLU A 27 -1.32 12.92 -13.58
C GLU A 27 -1.84 12.40 -12.24
N ALA A 28 -3.03 12.87 -11.83
CA ALA A 28 -3.71 12.33 -10.67
C ALA A 28 -4.20 10.89 -10.94
N CYS A 29 -4.07 10.01 -9.96
CA CYS A 29 -4.51 8.62 -10.10
C CYS A 29 -4.98 8.01 -8.79
N VAL A 30 -5.73 6.92 -8.89
CA VAL A 30 -6.06 6.03 -7.77
C VAL A 30 -5.15 4.80 -7.80
N VAL A 31 -4.50 4.51 -6.68
CA VAL A 31 -3.69 3.30 -6.50
C VAL A 31 -4.33 2.40 -5.46
N GLN A 32 -4.49 1.11 -5.76
CA GLN A 32 -4.88 0.13 -4.77
C GLN A 32 -3.66 -0.31 -3.94
N ALA A 33 -3.78 -0.23 -2.62
CA ALA A 33 -2.80 -0.77 -1.68
C ALA A 33 -3.48 -1.70 -0.67
N ILE A 34 -2.81 -2.78 -0.30
CA ILE A 34 -3.33 -3.77 0.65
C ILE A 34 -2.21 -4.10 1.63
N VAL A 35 -2.46 -3.97 2.93
CA VAL A 35 -1.59 -4.52 3.98
C VAL A 35 -2.28 -5.75 4.55
N ARG A 36 -1.61 -6.90 4.54
CA ARG A 36 -2.18 -8.17 5.03
C ARG A 36 -1.19 -8.95 5.88
N SER A 37 -1.67 -9.80 6.78
CA SER A 37 -0.80 -10.77 7.49
C SER A 37 -0.34 -11.90 6.54
N ILE A 38 0.88 -12.42 6.73
CA ILE A 38 1.37 -13.63 6.03
C ILE A 38 0.49 -14.87 6.27
N GLY A 39 -0.31 -14.90 7.34
CA GLY A 39 -1.27 -15.99 7.60
C GLY A 39 -2.33 -16.17 6.51
N MET A 40 -2.45 -15.22 5.58
CA MET A 40 -3.40 -15.21 4.46
C MET A 40 -2.99 -16.08 3.26
N ALA A 41 -2.42 -17.26 3.49
CA ALA A 41 -2.59 -18.36 2.55
C ALA A 41 -4.06 -18.82 2.64
N PHE A 42 -4.95 -18.17 1.87
CA PHE A 42 -6.37 -18.48 1.64
C PHE A 42 -7.10 -19.12 2.85
N ASN A 43 -7.76 -18.29 3.68
CA ASN A 43 -8.75 -18.66 4.74
C ASN A 43 -8.30 -18.71 6.21
N ARG A 44 -7.26 -17.98 6.63
CA ARG A 44 -7.04 -17.73 8.07
C ARG A 44 -7.12 -16.25 8.40
N SER A 45 -7.83 -15.93 9.47
CA SER A 45 -7.83 -14.60 10.07
C SER A 45 -6.44 -14.28 10.63
N ALA A 46 -6.00 -13.03 10.51
CA ALA A 46 -4.79 -12.55 11.20
C ALA A 46 -4.81 -12.97 12.67
N SER A 47 -3.65 -13.46 13.14
CA SER A 47 -3.48 -13.85 14.54
C SER A 47 -3.61 -12.63 15.46
N VAL A 48 -3.80 -12.88 16.77
CA VAL A 48 -3.80 -11.79 17.77
C VAL A 48 -2.48 -11.02 17.70
N ASP A 49 -1.39 -11.74 17.53
CA ASP A 49 -0.03 -11.21 17.42
C ASP A 49 0.13 -10.33 16.18
N ASP A 50 -0.35 -10.76 15.00
CA ASP A 50 -0.33 -9.94 13.78
C ASP A 50 -1.09 -8.62 13.96
N ARG A 51 -2.26 -8.69 14.61
CA ARG A 51 -3.11 -7.51 14.86
C ARG A 51 -2.46 -6.57 15.86
N ALA A 52 -1.86 -7.11 16.92
CA ALA A 52 -1.15 -6.35 17.94
C ALA A 52 0.06 -5.63 17.32
N THR A 53 0.91 -6.35 16.58
CA THR A 53 2.04 -5.77 15.86
C THR A 53 1.58 -4.68 14.89
N PHE A 54 0.57 -4.96 14.05
CA PHE A 54 0.05 -3.93 13.14
C PHE A 54 -0.45 -2.71 13.90
N TYR A 55 -1.20 -2.88 14.99
CA TYR A 55 -1.75 -1.76 15.75
C TYR A 55 -0.65 -0.88 16.36
N CYS A 56 0.40 -1.50 16.91
CA CYS A 56 1.56 -0.79 17.47
C CYS A 56 2.31 0.04 16.43
N TYR A 57 2.40 -0.46 15.19
CA TYR A 57 3.18 0.16 14.11
C TYR A 57 2.32 0.72 12.98
N ALA A 58 1.02 0.96 13.22
CA ALA A 58 0.05 1.27 12.16
C ALA A 58 0.42 2.55 11.39
N ASP A 59 0.86 3.60 12.09
CA ASP A 59 1.20 4.88 11.49
C ASP A 59 2.51 4.81 10.69
N GLU A 60 3.49 4.06 11.20
CA GLU A 60 4.76 3.79 10.51
C GLU A 60 4.54 2.97 9.24
N ILE A 61 3.77 1.88 9.34
CA ILE A 61 3.43 1.02 8.20
C ILE A 61 2.66 1.82 7.16
N SER A 62 1.67 2.62 7.59
CA SER A 62 0.86 3.44 6.68
C SER A 62 1.71 4.47 5.93
N SER A 63 2.60 5.15 6.65
CA SER A 63 3.54 6.12 6.06
C SER A 63 4.52 5.44 5.10
N THR A 64 5.02 4.27 5.47
CA THR A 64 5.92 3.46 4.64
C THR A 64 5.25 3.02 3.34
N VAL A 65 4.02 2.52 3.41
CA VAL A 65 3.23 2.13 2.23
C VAL A 65 3.00 3.33 1.31
N GLN A 66 2.59 4.48 1.87
CA GLN A 66 2.39 5.71 1.09
C GLN A 66 3.68 6.15 0.40
N ASN A 67 4.83 6.08 1.09
CA ASN A 67 6.13 6.43 0.50
C ASN A 67 6.55 5.47 -0.62
N VAL A 68 6.29 4.17 -0.48
CA VAL A 68 6.53 3.20 -1.55
C VAL A 68 5.66 3.51 -2.77
N VAL A 69 4.38 3.80 -2.57
CA VAL A 69 3.45 4.14 -3.65
C VAL A 69 3.85 5.44 -4.34
N LEU A 70 4.19 6.48 -3.58
CA LEU A 70 4.68 7.74 -4.13
C LEU A 70 6.00 7.54 -4.90
N GLY A 71 6.96 6.83 -4.31
CA GLY A 71 8.24 6.54 -4.93
C GLY A 71 8.10 5.77 -6.24
N HIS A 72 7.16 4.82 -6.29
CA HIS A 72 6.78 4.13 -7.52
C HIS A 72 6.29 5.08 -8.61
N LEU A 73 5.31 5.93 -8.30
CA LEU A 73 4.73 6.85 -9.28
C LEU A 73 5.73 7.92 -9.73
N SER A 74 6.68 8.25 -8.86
CA SER A 74 7.74 9.24 -9.11
C SER A 74 8.93 8.68 -9.89
N CYS A 75 9.18 7.37 -9.79
CA CYS A 75 10.39 6.74 -10.30
C CYS A 75 10.13 5.33 -10.86
N GLN A 76 10.38 5.14 -12.16
CA GLN A 76 10.15 3.86 -12.84
C GLN A 76 11.05 2.71 -12.36
N SER A 77 12.12 2.98 -11.62
CA SER A 77 13.12 1.98 -11.25
C SER A 77 12.85 1.25 -9.93
N ILE A 78 11.72 1.50 -9.25
CA ILE A 78 11.40 0.76 -8.02
C ILE A 78 11.22 -0.74 -8.32
N PRO A 79 11.88 -1.64 -7.56
CA PRO A 79 11.72 -3.07 -7.76
C PRO A 79 10.26 -3.52 -7.55
N THR A 80 9.83 -4.49 -8.35
CA THR A 80 8.48 -5.06 -8.24
C THR A 80 8.29 -5.85 -6.94
N ASN A 81 9.36 -6.38 -6.35
CA ASN A 81 9.33 -7.11 -5.08
C ASN A 81 10.52 -6.71 -4.22
N PHE A 82 10.28 -6.41 -2.96
CA PHE A 82 11.34 -6.16 -1.97
C PHE A 82 10.82 -6.34 -0.54
N VAL A 83 11.73 -6.34 0.42
CA VAL A 83 11.41 -6.45 1.84
C VAL A 83 11.88 -5.18 2.54
N LEU A 84 10.99 -4.57 3.30
CA LEU A 84 11.32 -3.49 4.22
C LEU A 84 11.36 -4.06 5.64
N GLN A 85 12.33 -3.63 6.42
CA GLN A 85 12.50 -4.04 7.81
C GLN A 85 12.10 -2.89 8.72
N GLY A 86 11.10 -3.12 9.56
CA GLY A 86 10.77 -2.28 10.71
C GLY A 86 11.42 -2.80 11.99
N GLU A 87 11.04 -2.23 13.12
CA GLU A 87 11.63 -2.59 14.43
C GLU A 87 11.29 -4.02 14.87
N LYS A 88 10.00 -4.39 14.82
CA LYS A 88 9.48 -5.70 15.23
C LYS A 88 8.68 -6.39 14.13
N TYR A 89 8.92 -6.02 12.88
CA TYR A 89 8.23 -6.59 11.73
C TYR A 89 9.04 -6.49 10.44
N LEU A 90 8.72 -7.36 9.49
CA LEU A 90 9.07 -7.22 8.08
C LEU A 90 7.81 -6.89 7.27
N LEU A 91 7.98 -6.09 6.23
CA LEU A 91 6.94 -5.79 5.26
C LEU A 91 7.42 -6.22 3.87
N ARG A 92 6.84 -7.30 3.35
CA ARG A 92 7.15 -7.79 2.00
C ARG A 92 6.27 -7.06 1.00
N ALA A 93 6.86 -6.17 0.23
CA ALA A 93 6.17 -5.39 -0.79
C ALA A 93 6.16 -6.17 -2.12
N ASN A 94 5.00 -6.24 -2.75
CA ASN A 94 4.79 -6.90 -4.04
C ASN A 94 3.89 -6.03 -4.91
N ARG A 95 4.43 -5.52 -6.01
CA ARG A 95 3.70 -4.78 -7.05
C ARG A 95 3.15 -5.76 -8.07
N LYS A 96 1.86 -5.61 -8.40
CA LYS A 96 1.17 -6.45 -9.38
C LYS A 96 0.34 -5.59 -10.31
N GLU A 97 0.09 -6.08 -11.51
CA GLU A 97 -0.91 -5.46 -12.39
C GLU A 97 -2.29 -5.44 -11.70
N TRP A 98 -3.00 -4.32 -11.86
CA TRP A 98 -4.35 -4.13 -11.35
C TRP A 98 -5.37 -4.20 -12.48
N ASN A 99 -5.55 -5.40 -13.04
CA ASN A 99 -6.45 -5.59 -14.19
C ASN A 99 -7.89 -5.12 -13.93
N THR A 100 -8.44 -5.43 -12.76
CA THR A 100 -9.79 -4.97 -12.41
C THR A 100 -9.89 -3.47 -12.15
N GLY A 101 -8.78 -2.78 -11.91
CA GLY A 101 -8.75 -1.32 -11.73
C GLY A 101 -9.23 -0.57 -12.96
N LYS A 102 -8.93 -1.13 -14.14
CA LYS A 102 -9.29 -0.58 -15.46
C LYS A 102 -10.81 -0.58 -15.70
N ASP A 103 -11.55 -1.44 -14.97
CA ASP A 103 -13.00 -1.57 -15.10
C ASP A 103 -13.77 -0.58 -14.21
N TYR A 104 -13.09 0.08 -13.27
CA TYR A 104 -13.69 1.07 -12.38
C TYR A 104 -13.56 2.48 -12.93
N ARG A 105 -14.61 3.29 -12.73
CA ARG A 105 -14.58 4.74 -12.97
C ARG A 105 -14.46 5.46 -11.63
N PHE A 106 -13.28 6.01 -11.36
CA PHE A 106 -13.06 6.82 -10.16
C PHE A 106 -13.40 8.29 -10.43
N GLN A 107 -13.95 8.96 -9.42
CA GLN A 107 -14.30 10.38 -9.47
C GLN A 107 -13.88 11.07 -8.18
N TRP A 108 -13.38 12.29 -8.31
CA TRP A 108 -13.10 13.19 -7.18
C TRP A 108 -13.80 14.53 -7.44
N GLY A 109 -14.95 14.72 -6.79
CA GLY A 109 -15.88 15.78 -7.19
C GLY A 109 -16.35 15.54 -8.63
N ASP A 110 -16.14 16.53 -9.50
CA ASP A 110 -16.50 16.46 -10.92
C ASP A 110 -15.37 15.90 -11.81
N GLU A 111 -14.19 15.65 -11.25
CA GLU A 111 -13.02 15.17 -11.98
C GLU A 111 -13.04 13.64 -12.12
N ILE A 112 -12.80 13.12 -13.33
CA ILE A 112 -12.60 11.69 -13.56
C ILE A 112 -11.13 11.38 -13.32
N ILE A 113 -10.87 10.45 -12.40
CA ILE A 113 -9.51 10.06 -12.03
C ILE A 113 -9.20 8.68 -12.59
N ASN A 114 -8.02 8.54 -13.20
CA ASN A 114 -7.58 7.27 -13.76
C ASN A 114 -7.10 6.31 -12.66
N ALA A 115 -7.32 5.01 -12.88
CA ALA A 115 -6.69 3.98 -12.08
C ALA A 115 -5.21 3.84 -12.48
N ALA A 116 -4.32 3.66 -11.51
CA ALA A 116 -2.96 3.23 -11.80
C ALA A 116 -2.98 1.81 -12.40
N PRO A 117 -2.04 1.49 -13.32
CA PRO A 117 -2.00 0.18 -13.98
C PRO A 117 -1.62 -0.96 -13.02
N GLU A 118 -1.01 -0.61 -11.89
CA GLU A 118 -0.49 -1.54 -10.90
C GLU A 118 -1.05 -1.22 -9.50
N LYS A 119 -1.04 -2.24 -8.66
CA LYS A 119 -1.40 -2.20 -7.24
C LYS A 119 -0.28 -2.76 -6.39
N TRP A 120 -0.33 -2.44 -5.10
CA TRP A 120 0.62 -2.96 -4.12
C TRP A 120 -0.04 -3.88 -3.10
N ILE A 121 0.65 -4.97 -2.80
CA ILE A 121 0.33 -5.89 -1.71
C ILE A 121 1.54 -5.91 -0.78
N PHE A 122 1.28 -5.64 0.50
CA PHE A 122 2.26 -5.63 1.55
C PHE A 122 1.93 -6.75 2.54
N GLU A 123 2.84 -7.69 2.72
CA GLU A 123 2.67 -8.78 3.68
C GLU A 123 3.45 -8.48 4.95
N LEU A 124 2.72 -8.33 6.06
CA LEU A 124 3.27 -8.13 7.39
C LEU A 124 3.74 -9.45 7.97
N VAL A 125 4.97 -9.44 8.49
CA VAL A 125 5.60 -10.56 9.20
C VAL A 125 6.07 -10.05 10.54
N PRO A 126 5.38 -10.35 11.65
CA PRO A 126 5.92 -10.03 12.97
C PRO A 126 7.27 -10.71 13.21
N MET A 127 8.19 -10.00 13.84
CA MET A 127 9.47 -10.52 14.31
C MET A 127 9.43 -10.53 15.83
N PHE A 128 9.12 -11.69 16.40
CA PHE A 128 9.25 -11.90 17.84
C PHE A 128 10.67 -12.38 18.13
N ASP A 129 11.29 -11.79 19.15
CA ASP A 129 12.55 -12.33 19.69
C ASP A 129 12.21 -13.67 20.36
N ASN A 130 12.89 -14.74 19.94
CA ASN A 130 12.80 -16.05 20.60
C ASN A 130 13.36 -16.01 22.02
#